data_AF-A0A5C3M2Z6-F1
#
_entry.id   AF-A0A5C3M2Z6-F1
#
_cell.length_a   1.000
_cell.length_b   1.000
_cell.length_c   1.000
_cell.angle_alpha   90.00
_cell.angle_beta   90.00
_cell.angle_gamma   90.00
#
_symmetry.space_group_name_H-M   'P 1'
#
loop_
_entity.id
_entity.type
_entity.pdbx_description
1 polymer ?
#
loop_
_entity_poly.entity_id
_entity_poly.type
_entity_poly.pdbx_seq_one_letter_code
_entity_poly.pdbx_strand_id
1 'polypeptide(L)'
;MLKDHFSIRNGKDIVPQRSFLIYGLGGMGKTEIALKFAEAITNQYTYIFWVDATNKDTISASLKGISSIPDAKKADIDGTLEAVLYWIASLSQE
;
A
#
# COMPACT_ATOMS: atom_id res chain seq x y z
N MET A 1 14.32 5.44 14.36
CA MET A 1 12.84 5.32 14.54
C MET A 1 12.26 4.52 13.38
N LEU A 2 11.07 3.92 13.54
CA LEU A 2 10.46 3.03 12.52
C LEU A 2 10.51 3.63 11.11
N LYS A 3 10.20 4.93 10.96
CA LYS A 3 10.27 5.72 9.73
C LYS A 3 11.59 5.64 8.95
N ASP A 4 12.73 5.49 9.63
CA ASP A 4 14.05 5.44 8.97
C ASP A 4 14.22 4.12 8.19
N HIS A 5 13.47 3.08 8.59
CA HIS A 5 13.38 1.83 7.85
C HIS A 5 12.37 1.88 6.69
N PHE A 6 11.69 3.01 6.46
CA PHE A 6 10.75 3.20 5.36
C PHE A 6 11.16 4.32 4.40
N SER A 7 12.20 5.11 4.70
CA SER A 7 12.65 6.17 3.79
C SER A 7 12.95 5.64 2.38
N ILE A 8 12.47 6.38 1.39
CA ILE A 8 12.75 6.19 -0.04
C ILE A 8 14.27 6.18 -0.22
N ARG A 9 14.81 5.15 -0.88
CA ARG A 9 16.23 5.08 -1.23
C ARG A 9 16.42 5.53 -2.68
N ASN A 10 17.36 6.44 -2.90
CA ASN A 10 17.76 6.85 -4.24
C ASN A 10 18.41 5.65 -4.97
N GLY A 11 17.85 5.32 -6.14
CA GLY A 11 18.03 4.04 -6.84
C GLY A 11 19.36 3.85 -7.56
N LYS A 12 20.45 3.63 -6.81
CA LYS A 12 21.71 3.14 -7.40
C LYS A 12 21.85 1.62 -7.39
N ASP A 13 21.06 0.91 -6.59
CA ASP A 13 21.12 -0.55 -6.45
C ASP A 13 19.74 -1.19 -6.60
N ILE A 14 19.68 -2.42 -7.14
CA ILE A 14 18.47 -3.25 -7.15
C ILE A 14 18.26 -3.76 -5.71
N VAL A 15 17.51 -3.00 -4.91
CA VAL A 15 17.21 -3.36 -3.53
C VAL A 15 15.84 -4.06 -3.48
N PRO A 16 15.71 -5.24 -2.84
CA PRO A 16 14.43 -5.91 -2.70
C PRO A 16 13.39 -5.05 -1.97
N GLN A 17 12.12 -5.24 -2.32
CA GLN A 17 10.98 -4.58 -1.68
C GLN A 17 11.00 -4.86 -0.17
N ARG A 18 10.79 -3.83 0.65
CA ARG A 18 10.75 -3.99 2.11
C ARG A 18 9.38 -4.50 2.55
N SER A 19 9.39 -5.51 3.41
CA SER A 19 8.19 -6.06 4.05
C SER A 19 8.37 -6.04 5.56
N PHE A 20 7.34 -5.61 6.29
CA PHE A 20 7.35 -5.53 7.74
C PHE A 20 6.14 -6.26 8.32
N LEU A 21 6.35 -7.00 9.40
CA LEU A 21 5.31 -7.72 10.12
C LEU A 21 5.16 -7.14 11.53
N ILE A 22 3.96 -6.66 11.84
CA ILE A 22 3.58 -6.28 13.22
C ILE A 22 2.77 -7.43 13.81
N TYR A 23 3.32 -8.09 14.81
CA TYR A 23 2.69 -9.25 15.47
C TYR A 23 2.65 -9.07 16.98
N GLY A 24 1.76 -9.80 17.65
CA GLY A 24 1.53 -9.68 19.09
C GLY A 24 0.10 -10.06 19.48
N LEU A 25 -0.15 -10.20 20.77
CA LEU A 25 -1.45 -10.58 21.33
C LEU A 25 -2.57 -9.59 20.94
N GLY A 26 -3.82 -10.04 21.04
CA GLY A 26 -5.00 -9.18 20.87
C GLY A 26 -4.95 -7.98 21.83
N GLY A 27 -5.40 -6.81 21.37
CA GLY A 27 -5.42 -5.59 22.20
C GLY A 27 -4.08 -4.88 22.39
N MET A 28 -2.97 -5.37 21.82
CA MET A 28 -1.64 -4.75 21.95
C MET A 28 -1.42 -3.48 21.09
N GLY A 29 -2.45 -2.96 20.42
CA GLY A 29 -2.34 -1.73 19.64
C GLY A 29 -1.73 -1.88 18.24
N LYS A 30 -1.70 -3.08 17.66
CA LYS A 30 -1.05 -3.34 16.35
C LYS A 30 -1.63 -2.49 15.22
N THR A 31 -2.95 -2.39 15.18
CA THR A 31 -3.67 -1.59 14.19
C THR A 31 -3.40 -0.10 14.39
N GLU A 32 -3.43 0.38 15.63
CA GLU A 32 -3.10 1.77 15.96
C GLU A 32 -1.66 2.14 15.58
N ILE A 33 -0.70 1.22 15.74
CA ILE A 33 0.69 1.44 15.30
C ILE A 33 0.76 1.56 13.78
N ALA A 34 0.08 0.68 13.03
CA ALA A 34 0.04 0.74 11.57
C ALA A 34 -0.59 2.04 11.06
N LEU A 35 -1.69 2.49 11.69
CA LEU A 35 -2.36 3.74 11.37
C LEU A 35 -1.47 4.97 11.66
N LYS A 36 -0.90 5.06 12.86
CA LYS A 36 0.04 6.15 13.22
C LYS A 36 1.24 6.18 12.30
N PHE A 37 1.72 5.01 11.87
CA PHE A 37 2.81 4.93 10.92
C PHE A 37 2.40 5.50 9.56
N ALA A 38 1.26 5.07 9.00
CA ALA A 38 0.73 5.58 7.74
C ALA A 38 0.53 7.11 7.76
N GLU A 39 -0.02 7.65 8.85
CA GLU A 39 -0.14 9.10 9.07
C GLU A 39 1.23 9.80 9.04
N ALA A 40 2.25 9.23 9.70
CA ALA A 40 3.58 9.82 9.77
C ALA A 40 4.35 9.80 8.42
N ILE A 41 4.00 8.88 7.52
CA ILE A 41 4.64 8.75 6.20
C ILE A 41 3.81 9.30 5.05
N THR A 42 2.60 9.80 5.30
CA THR A 42 1.68 10.23 4.23
C THR A 42 2.26 11.28 3.28
N ASN A 43 3.18 12.12 3.77
CA ASN A 43 3.84 13.15 2.95
C ASN A 43 5.08 12.63 2.20
N GLN A 44 5.49 11.37 2.44
CA GLN A 44 6.66 10.75 1.81
C GLN A 44 6.29 9.85 0.63
N TYR A 45 5.03 9.41 0.53
CA TYR A 45 4.56 8.53 -0.53
C TYR A 45 3.40 9.17 -1.28
N THR A 46 3.43 9.11 -2.61
CA THR A 46 2.33 9.59 -3.46
C THR A 46 1.07 8.73 -3.28
N TYR A 47 1.26 7.42 -3.07
CA TYR A 47 0.17 6.46 -2.95
C TYR A 47 0.35 5.56 -1.72
N ILE A 48 -0.72 5.45 -0.93
CA ILE A 48 -0.85 4.50 0.18
C ILE A 48 -2.15 3.72 -0.03
N PHE A 49 -2.05 2.40 -0.21
CA PHE A 49 -3.20 1.53 -0.44
C PHE A 49 -3.51 0.70 0.81
N TRP A 50 -4.79 0.62 1.17
CA TRP A 50 -5.28 -0.24 2.24
C TRP A 50 -5.89 -1.51 1.66
N VAL A 51 -5.46 -2.68 2.15
CA VAL A 51 -5.96 -3.98 1.70
C VAL A 51 -6.38 -4.80 2.91
N ASP A 52 -7.64 -5.20 2.96
CA ASP A 52 -8.13 -6.15 3.94
C ASP A 52 -7.69 -7.58 3.56
N ALA A 53 -6.63 -8.05 4.22
CA ALA A 53 -6.05 -9.37 3.99
C ALA A 53 -6.72 -10.52 4.79
N THR A 54 -7.93 -10.33 5.32
CA THR A 54 -8.65 -11.35 6.11
C THR A 54 -8.85 -12.65 5.34
N ASN A 55 -9.24 -12.58 4.06
CA ASN A 55 -9.37 -13.72 3.17
C ASN A 55 -9.24 -13.31 1.69
N LYS A 56 -9.32 -14.27 0.77
CA LYS A 56 -9.16 -14.02 -0.67
C LYS A 56 -10.21 -13.05 -1.24
N ASP A 57 -11.45 -13.10 -0.74
CA ASP A 57 -12.53 -12.27 -1.23
C ASP A 57 -12.36 -10.83 -0.75
N THR A 58 -11.95 -10.61 0.51
CA THR A 58 -11.67 -9.28 1.04
C THR A 58 -10.45 -8.64 0.37
N ILE A 59 -9.43 -9.43 0.02
CA ILE A 59 -8.28 -8.96 -0.76
C ILE A 59 -8.75 -8.48 -2.14
N SER A 60 -9.51 -9.32 -2.84
CA SER A 60 -10.03 -9.01 -4.19
C SER A 60 -10.92 -7.76 -4.16
N ALA A 61 -11.84 -7.67 -3.20
CA ALA A 61 -12.72 -6.51 -3.03
C ALA A 61 -11.95 -5.23 -2.71
N SER A 62 -10.97 -5.30 -1.80
CA SER A 62 -10.14 -4.14 -1.45
C SER A 62 -9.34 -3.64 -2.65
N LEU A 63 -8.70 -4.55 -3.39
CA LEU A 63 -7.93 -4.21 -4.59
C LEU A 63 -8.84 -3.63 -5.67
N LYS A 64 -9.97 -4.25 -6.01
CA LYS A 64 -10.92 -3.67 -6.97
C LYS A 64 -11.41 -2.30 -6.54
N GLY A 65 -11.60 -2.07 -5.23
CA GLY A 65 -11.96 -0.78 -4.67
C GLY A 65 -10.96 0.34 -4.99
N ILE A 66 -9.69 0.01 -5.24
CA ILE A 66 -8.65 0.99 -5.63
C ILE A 66 -9.00 1.67 -6.96
N SER A 67 -9.68 0.99 -7.90
CA SER A 67 -10.15 1.62 -9.15
C SER A 67 -11.07 2.83 -8.92
N SER A 68 -11.64 2.97 -7.72
CA SER A 68 -12.55 4.07 -7.38
C SER A 68 -11.86 5.34 -6.91
N ILE A 69 -10.54 5.34 -6.70
CA ILE A 69 -9.80 6.54 -6.28
C ILE A 69 -9.66 7.53 -7.45
N PRO A 70 -9.50 8.85 -7.18
CA PRO A 70 -9.50 9.87 -8.23
C PRO A 70 -8.48 9.62 -9.35
N ASP A 71 -7.27 9.20 -9.02
CA ASP A 71 -6.21 9.03 -10.02
C ASP A 71 -6.42 7.77 -10.88
N ALA A 72 -6.89 6.67 -10.30
CA ALA A 72 -7.26 5.48 -11.06
C ALA A 72 -8.46 5.76 -11.99
N LYS A 73 -9.44 6.54 -11.53
CA LYS A 73 -10.57 6.99 -12.37
C LYS A 73 -10.11 7.88 -13.53
N LYS A 74 -9.17 8.80 -13.29
CA LYS A 74 -8.60 9.64 -14.35
C LYS A 74 -7.83 8.82 -15.38
N ALA A 75 -7.18 7.75 -14.93
CA ALA A 75 -6.46 6.80 -15.79
C ALA A 75 -7.39 5.77 -16.48
N ASP A 76 -8.72 5.91 -16.32
CA ASP A 76 -9.74 5.03 -16.92
C ASP A 76 -9.50 3.54 -16.61
N ILE A 77 -9.06 3.25 -15.38
CA ILE A 77 -8.80 1.88 -14.94
C ILE A 77 -10.12 1.17 -14.71
N ASP A 78 -10.33 0.07 -15.43
CA ASP A 78 -11.50 -0.77 -15.22
C ASP A 78 -11.50 -1.41 -13.80
N GLY A 79 -12.67 -1.81 -13.32
CA GLY A 79 -12.83 -2.39 -11.98
C GLY A 79 -12.35 -3.83 -11.85
N THR A 80 -11.61 -4.38 -12.83
CA THR A 80 -11.05 -5.73 -12.74
C THR A 80 -9.84 -5.75 -11.81
N LEU A 81 -9.53 -6.93 -11.28
CA LEU A 81 -8.40 -7.09 -10.38
C LEU A 81 -7.08 -6.88 -11.14
N GLU A 82 -7.03 -7.40 -12.36
CA GLU A 82 -5.87 -7.39 -13.23
C GLU A 82 -5.52 -5.96 -13.64
N ALA A 83 -6.49 -5.15 -14.09
CA ALA A 83 -6.26 -3.76 -14.49
C ALA A 83 -5.74 -2.91 -13.33
N VAL A 84 -6.31 -3.09 -12.13
CA VAL A 84 -5.82 -2.41 -10.92
C VAL A 84 -4.37 -2.79 -10.61
N LEU A 85 -4.03 -4.08 -10.65
CA LEU A 85 -2.66 -4.53 -10.36
C LEU A 85 -1.65 -4.00 -11.38
N TYR A 86 -2.00 -4.00 -12.67
CA TYR A 86 -1.17 -3.40 -13.72
C TYR A 86 -0.98 -1.90 -13.50
N TRP A 87 -2.04 -1.19 -13.14
CA TRP A 87 -1.97 0.23 -12.82
C TRP A 87 -1.04 0.50 -11.64
N ILE A 88 -1.18 -0.22 -10.52
CA ILE A 88 -0.30 -0.06 -9.35
C ILE A 88 1.17 -0.32 -9.71
N ALA A 89 1.44 -1.36 -10.52
CA ALA A 89 2.79 -1.65 -10.99
C ALA A 89 3.37 -0.52 -11.86
N SER A 90 2.52 0.15 -12.65
CA SER A 90 2.93 1.28 -13.49
C SER A 90 3.31 2.53 -12.68
N LEU A 91 2.73 2.72 -11.49
CA LEU A 91 3.06 3.84 -10.58
C LEU A 91 4.49 3.78 -10.03
N SER A 92 5.15 2.63 -10.14
CA SER A 92 6.53 2.44 -9.67
C SER A 92 7.59 2.88 -10.69
N GLN A 93 7.16 3.35 -11.88
CA GLN A 93 8.01 3.74 -13.00
C GLN A 93 8.07 5.27 -13.22
N GLU A 94 7.42 6.06 -12.35
CA GLU A 94 7.53 7.53 -12.29
C GLU A 94 8.51 7.97 -11.20
#